data_AF-A0A0C9YG76-F1
#
_entry.id   AF-A0A0C9YG76-F1
#
_cell.length_a   1.000
_cell.length_b   1.000
_cell.length_c   1.000
_cell.angle_alpha   90.00
_cell.angle_beta   90.00
_cell.angle_gamma   90.00
#
_symmetry.space_group_name_H-M   'P 1'
#
loop_
_entity.id
_entity.type
_entity.pdbx_description
1 polymer ?
#
loop_
_entity_poly.entity_id
_entity_poly.type
_entity_poly.pdbx_seq_one_letter_code
_entity_poly.pdbx_strand_id
1 'polypeptide(L)'
;CPHLSIQAYVKSLCDMHGVPFYNHCSCQFSIVLDVYLQILALVSNLVRRALQRDQPDWRLKHCCPACTYKIQDEPAMRFKMLFAQDGNDSLKRV
;
A
#
# COMPACT_ATOMS: atom_id res chain seq x y z
N CYS A 1 -7.81 3.90 -9.93
CA CYS A 1 -7.00 3.06 -10.82
C CYS A 1 -7.95 2.14 -11.58
N PRO A 2 -7.88 2.03 -12.92
CA PRO A 2 -8.74 1.09 -13.61
C PRO A 2 -8.39 -0.32 -13.14
N HIS A 3 -9.36 -1.02 -12.56
CA HIS A 3 -9.25 -2.44 -12.26
C HIS A 3 -9.36 -3.20 -13.58
N LEU A 4 -8.27 -3.22 -14.36
CA LEU A 4 -8.18 -4.13 -15.51
C LEU A 4 -8.20 -5.56 -14.95
N SER A 5 -9.05 -6.42 -15.50
CA SER A 5 -9.03 -7.84 -15.11
C SER A 5 -7.67 -8.44 -15.48
N ILE A 6 -7.13 -9.35 -14.65
CA ILE A 6 -5.87 -10.05 -14.93
C ILE A 6 -5.90 -10.66 -16.33
N GLN A 7 -7.03 -11.23 -16.72
CA GLN A 7 -7.22 -11.81 -18.05
C GLN A 7 -7.10 -10.76 -19.17
N ALA A 8 -7.72 -9.58 -19.03
CA ALA A 8 -7.59 -8.52 -20.03
C ALA A 8 -6.14 -8.04 -20.13
N TYR A 9 -5.44 -7.91 -19.00
CA TYR A 9 -4.04 -7.52 -18.98
C TYR A 9 -3.14 -8.54 -19.68
N VAL A 10 -3.27 -9.82 -19.34
CA VAL A 10 -2.48 -10.91 -19.93
C VAL A 10 -2.80 -11.07 -21.41
N LYS A 11 -4.06 -10.92 -21.82
CA LYS A 11 -4.43 -10.93 -23.24
C LYS A 11 -3.75 -9.80 -24.02
N SER A 12 -3.74 -8.59 -23.48
CA SER A 12 -3.01 -7.46 -24.10
C SER A 12 -1.50 -7.73 -24.21
N LEU A 13 -0.89 -8.42 -23.23
CA LEU A 13 0.50 -8.84 -23.33
C LEU A 13 0.71 -9.88 -24.45
N CYS A 14 -0.16 -10.90 -24.53
CA CYS A 14 -0.12 -11.88 -25.60
C CYS A 14 -0.23 -11.24 -26.98
N ASP A 15 -1.19 -10.32 -27.15
CA ASP A 15 -1.42 -9.59 -28.39
C ASP A 15 -0.19 -8.72 -28.77
N MET A 16 0.43 -8.05 -27.79
CA MET A 16 1.65 -7.26 -27.98
C MET A 16 2.85 -8.10 -28.41
N HIS A 17 2.96 -9.33 -27.91
CA HIS A 17 4.03 -10.26 -28.24
C HIS A 17 3.73 -11.16 -29.46
N GLY A 18 2.56 -11.03 -30.08
CA GLY A 18 2.16 -11.85 -31.22
C GLY A 18 1.98 -13.34 -30.89
N VAL A 19 1.72 -13.67 -29.63
CA VAL A 19 1.52 -15.06 -29.17
C VAL A 19 0.04 -15.32 -28.89
N PRO A 20 -0.48 -16.53 -29.17
CA PRO A 20 -1.86 -16.87 -28.85
C PRO A 20 -2.09 -16.87 -27.34
N PHE A 21 -3.21 -16.28 -26.91
CA PHE A 21 -3.63 -16.32 -25.52
C PHE A 21 -4.20 -17.70 -25.16
N TYR A 22 -3.75 -18.23 -24.02
CA TYR A 22 -4.34 -19.42 -23.40
C TYR A 22 -4.80 -19.11 -21.98
N ASN A 23 -5.89 -19.74 -21.54
CA ASN A 23 -6.46 -19.51 -20.20
C ASN A 23 -5.47 -19.76 -19.05
N HIS A 24 -4.53 -20.70 -19.22
CA HIS A 24 -3.52 -21.00 -18.21
C HIS A 24 -2.53 -19.84 -18.01
N CYS A 25 -2.31 -18.97 -19.00
CA CYS A 25 -1.43 -17.82 -18.88
C CYS A 25 -1.93 -16.84 -17.82
N SER A 26 -3.24 -16.59 -17.75
CA SER A 26 -3.84 -15.76 -16.69
C SER A 26 -3.66 -16.36 -15.30
N CYS A 27 -3.80 -17.68 -15.18
CA CYS A 27 -3.61 -18.40 -13.92
C CYS A 27 -2.15 -18.29 -13.45
N GLN A 28 -1.20 -18.62 -14.34
CA GLN A 28 0.23 -18.51 -14.06
C GLN A 28 0.63 -17.07 -13.72
N PHE A 29 0.13 -16.08 -14.45
CA PHE A 29 0.39 -14.68 -14.16
C PHE A 29 -0.14 -14.27 -12.78
N SER A 30 -1.35 -14.68 -12.41
CA SER A 30 -1.90 -14.41 -11.07
C SER A 30 -1.01 -14.99 -9.98
N ILE A 31 -0.58 -16.24 -10.12
CA ILE A 31 0.31 -16.90 -9.15
C ILE A 31 1.63 -16.13 -9.02
N VAL A 32 2.24 -15.76 -10.15
CA VAL A 32 3.50 -14.99 -10.16
C VAL A 32 3.30 -13.63 -9.50
N LEU A 33 2.20 -12.94 -9.79
CA LEU A 33 1.86 -11.65 -9.21
C LEU A 33 1.69 -11.76 -7.68
N ASP A 34 0.99 -12.79 -7.21
CA ASP A 34 0.80 -13.03 -5.77
C ASP A 34 2.15 -13.28 -5.07
N VAL A 35 3.02 -14.11 -5.66
CA VAL A 35 4.37 -14.36 -5.13
C VAL A 35 5.20 -13.07 -5.12
N TYR A 36 5.16 -12.30 -6.20
CA TYR A 36 5.87 -11.02 -6.30
C TYR A 36 5.42 -10.04 -5.20
N LEU A 37 4.10 -9.89 -5.01
CA LEU A 37 3.55 -9.02 -3.97
C LEU A 37 3.91 -9.51 -2.57
N GLN A 38 3.93 -10.83 -2.33
CA GLN A 38 4.40 -11.40 -1.07
C GLN A 38 5.88 -11.07 -0.79
N ILE A 39 6.75 -11.16 -1.80
CA ILE A 39 8.16 -10.78 -1.68
C ILE A 39 8.28 -9.29 -1.32
N LEU A 40 7.56 -8.41 -2.02
CA LEU A 40 7.57 -6.97 -1.71
C LEU A 40 7.07 -6.68 -0.29
N ALA A 41 6.02 -7.37 0.15
CA ALA A 41 5.48 -7.24 1.50
C ALA A 41 6.50 -7.69 2.56
N LEU A 42 7.18 -8.81 2.32
CA LEU A 42 8.24 -9.32 3.17
C LEU A 42 9.41 -8.33 3.27
N VAL A 43 9.91 -7.82 2.15
CA VAL A 43 10.98 -6.81 2.14
C VAL A 43 10.55 -5.57 2.90
N SER A 44 9.32 -5.09 2.68
CA SER A 44 8.76 -3.94 3.41
C SER A 44 8.68 -4.20 4.92
N ASN A 45 8.37 -5.43 5.34
CA ASN A 45 8.38 -5.85 6.75
C ASN A 45 9.80 -5.84 7.34
N LEU A 46 10.77 -6.36 6.60
CA LEU A 46 12.18 -6.36 7.02
C LEU A 46 12.69 -4.92 7.21
N VAL A 47 12.41 -4.04 6.26
CA VAL A 47 12.77 -2.61 6.35
C VAL A 47 12.08 -1.96 7.56
N ARG A 48 10.78 -2.24 7.78
CA ARG A 48 10.06 -1.73 8.96
C ARG A 48 10.72 -2.17 10.26
N ARG A 49 11.05 -3.45 10.40
CA ARG A 49 11.74 -3.98 11.60
C ARG A 49 13.12 -3.36 11.80
N ALA A 50 13.91 -3.27 10.75
CA ALA A 50 15.25 -2.68 10.81
C ALA A 50 15.22 -1.21 11.27
N LEU A 51 14.17 -0.47 10.90
CA LEU A 51 13.94 0.90 11.31
C LEU A 51 13.14 1.04 12.63
N GLN A 52 12.82 -0.06 13.31
CA GLN A 52 11.98 -0.09 14.52
C GLN A 52 10.58 0.54 14.32
N ARG A 53 10.01 0.31 13.14
CA ARG A 53 8.70 0.84 12.66
C ARG A 53 7.64 -0.24 12.52
N ASP A 54 7.82 -1.37 13.18
CA ASP A 54 6.99 -2.57 13.09
C ASP A 54 5.95 -2.69 14.22
N GLN A 55 5.92 -1.71 15.14
CA GLN A 55 4.92 -1.65 16.20
C GLN A 55 3.51 -1.38 15.66
N PRO A 56 2.46 -1.94 16.29
CA PRO A 56 1.08 -1.53 16.04
C PRO A 56 0.93 -0.01 16.14
N ASP A 57 0.18 0.58 15.21
CA ASP A 57 -0.08 2.01 15.13
C ASP A 57 1.17 2.91 14.98
N TRP A 58 2.34 2.35 14.63
CA TRP A 58 3.56 3.17 14.44
C TRP A 58 3.32 4.31 13.45
N ARG A 59 2.63 4.02 12.34
CA ARG A 59 2.25 5.05 11.36
C ARG A 59 1.30 6.08 11.96
N LEU A 60 0.25 5.67 12.67
CA LEU A 60 -0.68 6.62 13.28
C LEU A 60 0.03 7.56 14.29
N LYS A 61 1.01 7.05 15.03
CA LYS A 61 1.81 7.84 15.98
C LYS A 61 2.83 8.77 15.29
N HIS A 62 3.38 8.35 14.16
CA HIS A 62 4.57 8.98 13.55
C HIS A 62 4.38 9.49 12.10
N CYS A 63 3.18 9.40 11.51
CA CYS A 63 2.91 9.79 10.12
C CYS A 63 3.11 11.28 9.87
N CYS A 64 2.63 12.13 10.79
CA CYS A 64 2.80 13.57 10.72
C CYS A 64 3.19 14.08 12.10
N PRO A 65 4.50 14.23 12.41
CA PRO A 65 4.95 14.77 13.68
C PRO A 65 4.28 16.10 14.02
N ALA A 66 4.15 17.02 13.06
CA ALA A 66 3.47 18.30 13.29
C ALA A 66 1.99 18.16 13.70
N CYS A 67 1.31 17.09 13.25
CA CYS A 67 -0.10 16.84 13.51
C CYS A 67 -0.35 15.97 14.76
N THR A 68 0.64 15.17 15.18
CA THR A 68 0.49 14.16 16.25
C THR A 68 1.34 14.44 17.49
N TYR A 69 2.26 15.41 17.43
CA TYR A 69 3.12 15.77 18.55
C TYR A 69 2.32 16.47 19.66
N LYS A 70 2.55 16.05 20.90
CA LYS A 70 1.95 16.67 22.09
C LYS A 70 3.02 17.41 22.87
N ILE A 71 2.69 18.61 23.29
CA ILE A 71 3.54 19.40 24.18
C ILE A 71 3.28 19.02 25.64
N GLN A 72 4.26 19.26 26.50
CA GLN A 72 4.07 19.15 27.95
C GLN A 72 2.98 20.15 28.36
N ASP A 73 2.08 19.70 29.24
CA ASP A 73 0.95 20.50 29.76
C ASP A 73 -0.10 20.93 28.72
N GLU A 74 -0.19 20.21 27.59
CA GLU A 74 -1.28 20.42 26.62
C GLU A 74 -2.65 20.14 27.26
N PRO A 75 -3.60 21.09 27.22
CA PRO A 75 -4.92 20.91 27.81
C PRO A 75 -5.68 19.77 27.12
N ALA A 76 -6.46 19.02 27.91
CA ALA A 76 -7.23 17.91 27.37
C ALA A 76 -8.30 18.42 26.39
N MET A 77 -8.07 18.21 25.09
CA MET A 77 -9.04 18.54 24.05
C MET A 77 -10.12 17.45 23.91
N ARG A 78 -11.37 17.87 23.70
CA ARG A 78 -12.49 16.96 23.39
C ARG A 78 -12.22 16.14 22.11
N PHE A 79 -11.55 16.77 21.14
CA PHE A 79 -11.11 16.14 19.89
C PHE A 79 -9.60 16.35 19.77
N LYS A 80 -8.84 15.27 19.57
CA LYS A 80 -7.36 15.30 19.59
C LYS A 80 -6.72 15.59 18.23
N MET A 81 -7.50 15.56 17.15
CA MET A 81 -7.00 15.69 15.79
C MET A 81 -8.11 16.22 14.89
N LEU A 82 -7.78 17.19 14.05
CA LEU A 82 -8.62 17.61 12.93
C LEU A 82 -8.07 16.95 11.66
N PHE A 83 -8.88 16.11 11.02
CA PHE A 83 -8.48 15.46 9.78
C PHE A 83 -9.04 16.25 8.59
N ALA A 84 -8.15 16.81 7.78
CA ALA A 84 -8.49 17.46 6.53
C ALA A 84 -7.85 16.67 5.39
N GLN A 85 -8.67 16.10 4.52
CA GLN A 85 -8.21 15.34 3.36
C GLN A 85 -8.53 16.16 2.11
N ASP A 86 -7.51 16.79 1.53
CA ASP A 86 -7.63 17.24 0.16
C ASP A 86 -7.53 16.01 -0.79
N GLY A 87 -7.68 16.21 -2.10
CA GLY A 87 -7.67 15.11 -3.08
C GLY A 87 -6.42 14.21 -3.06
N ASN A 88 -5.35 14.62 -2.36
CA ASN A 88 -4.10 13.91 -2.20
C ASN A 88 -4.25 12.52 -1.53
N ASP A 89 -3.56 11.54 -2.10
CA ASP A 89 -3.53 10.15 -1.62
C ASP A 89 -2.59 9.92 -0.44
N SER A 90 -1.68 10.86 -0.11
CA SER A 90 -0.68 10.65 0.94
C SER A 90 -1.29 10.56 2.34
N LEU A 91 -2.41 11.24 2.58
CA LEU A 91 -3.16 11.18 3.84
C LEU A 91 -4.18 10.03 3.89
N LYS A 92 -4.49 9.37 2.77
CA LYS A 92 -5.46 8.25 2.69
C LYS A 92 -4.95 6.92 3.29
N ARG A 93 -3.71 6.91 3.80
CA ARG A 93 -3.07 5.72 4.40
C ARG A 93 -2.79 5.86 5.90
N VAL A 94 -3.34 6.91 6.52
CA VAL A 94 -3.40 7.06 7.99
C VAL A 94 -4.39 6.05 8.56
#